data_AF-A0A1X7T4I0-F1
#
_entry.id   AF-A0A1X7T4I0-F1
#
_cell.length_a   1.000
_cell.length_b   1.000
_cell.length_c   1.000
_cell.angle_alpha   90.00
_cell.angle_beta   90.00
_cell.angle_gamma   90.00
#
_symmetry.space_group_name_H-M   'P 1'
#
loop_
_entity.id
_entity.type
_entity.pdbx_description
1 polymer ?
#
loop_
_entity_poly.entity_id
_entity_poly.type
_entity_poly.pdbx_seq_one_letter_code
_entity_poly.pdbx_strand_id
1 'polypeptide(L)'
;MATRISSFSLFLFILISYTSGLLNPRSLKNLPRGNSESSYEYQTLYFKQPIDHFNFESNITFSQRYLLNDAFWDKDNGGPIFFYCGNEGDIT
;
A
#
# COMPACT_ATOMS: atom_id res chain seq x y z
N MET A 1 -54.64 -3.68 26.02
CA MET A 1 -53.72 -2.58 26.36
C MET A 1 -52.92 -2.26 25.10
N ALA A 2 -53.35 -1.28 24.29
CA ALA A 2 -52.78 -1.00 22.97
C ALA A 2 -51.71 0.10 23.10
N THR A 3 -50.45 -0.26 22.86
CA THR A 3 -49.31 0.66 22.83
C THR A 3 -49.38 1.54 21.58
N ARG A 4 -49.57 2.85 21.74
CA ARG A 4 -49.50 3.81 20.63
C ARG A 4 -48.04 4.10 20.31
N ILE A 5 -47.62 3.76 19.09
CA ILE A 5 -46.28 4.06 18.57
C ILE A 5 -46.20 5.55 18.30
N SER A 6 -45.23 6.23 18.92
CA SER A 6 -45.01 7.67 18.73
C SER A 6 -44.39 7.95 17.36
N SER A 7 -44.77 9.07 16.73
CA SER A 7 -44.28 9.50 15.41
C SER A 7 -42.75 9.64 15.35
N PHE A 8 -42.10 9.91 16.48
CA PHE A 8 -40.64 9.97 16.60
C PHE A 8 -40.00 8.58 16.45
N SER A 9 -40.64 7.55 17.00
CA SER A 9 -40.21 6.16 16.84
C SER A 9 -40.31 5.73 15.37
N LEU A 10 -41.39 6.10 14.68
CA LEU A 10 -41.56 5.83 13.25
C LEU A 10 -40.46 6.51 12.41
N PHE A 11 -40.07 7.74 12.75
CA PHE A 11 -39.01 8.47 12.06
C PHE A 11 -37.63 7.84 12.24
N LEU A 12 -37.33 7.36 13.46
CA LEU A 12 -36.07 6.67 13.75
C LEU A 12 -35.98 5.32 13.00
N PHE A 13 -37.08 4.57 12.92
CA PHE A 13 -37.15 3.34 12.12
C PHE A 13 -36.93 3.60 10.63
N ILE A 14 -37.49 4.69 10.09
CA ILE A 14 -37.29 5.09 8.70
C ILE A 14 -35.81 5.43 8.45
N LEU A 15 -35.17 6.21 9.33
CA LEU A 15 -33.73 6.53 9.24
C LEU A 15 -32.83 5.30 9.26
N ILE A 16 -33.08 4.34 10.16
CA ILE A 16 -32.31 3.09 10.27
C ILE A 16 -32.53 2.19 9.04
N SER A 17 -33.74 2.19 8.47
CA SER A 17 -34.05 1.43 7.25
C SER A 17 -33.29 1.98 6.03
N TYR A 18 -33.09 3.31 5.95
CA TYR A 18 -32.33 3.93 4.86
C TYR A 18 -30.81 3.68 4.97
N THR A 19 -30.24 3.59 6.17
CA THR A 19 -28.79 3.32 6.33
C THR A 19 -28.43 1.86 6.09
N SER A 20 -29.35 0.93 6.35
CA SER A 20 -29.18 -0.50 6.13
C SER A 20 -28.99 -0.87 4.65
N GLY A 21 -29.50 -0.05 3.72
CA GLY A 21 -29.31 -0.23 2.27
C GLY A 21 -27.94 0.21 1.73
N LEU A 22 -27.19 1.03 2.49
CA LEU A 22 -25.89 1.57 2.06
C LEU A 22 -24.69 0.68 2.42
N LEU A 23 -24.86 -0.28 3.33
CA LEU A 23 -23.79 -1.16 3.80
C LEU A 23 -23.83 -2.53 3.11
N ASN A 24 -24.11 -2.57 1.80
CA ASN A 24 -24.03 -3.80 1.04
C ASN A 24 -22.59 -3.99 0.51
N PRO A 25 -21.75 -4.84 1.12
CA PRO A 25 -20.36 -5.02 0.72
C PRO A 25 -20.23 -5.61 -0.70
N ARG A 26 -21.33 -6.11 -1.28
CA ARG A 26 -21.36 -6.57 -2.68
C ARG A 26 -21.23 -5.42 -3.70
N SER A 27 -21.58 -4.19 -3.33
CA SER A 27 -21.41 -3.03 -4.23
C SER A 27 -19.92 -2.67 -4.43
N LEU A 28 -19.06 -2.95 -3.44
CA LEU A 28 -17.62 -2.70 -3.51
C LEU A 28 -16.87 -3.63 -4.48
N LYS A 29 -17.51 -4.70 -4.97
CA LYS A 29 -16.90 -5.63 -5.94
C LYS A 29 -16.94 -5.12 -7.38
N ASN A 30 -17.80 -4.14 -7.67
CA ASN A 30 -18.05 -3.61 -9.01
C ASN A 30 -17.59 -2.16 -9.18
N LEU A 31 -16.81 -1.63 -8.22
CA LEU A 31 -16.06 -0.42 -8.49
C LEU A 31 -15.17 -0.70 -9.70
N PRO A 32 -15.17 0.14 -10.75
CA PRO A 32 -14.14 0.04 -11.75
C PRO A 32 -12.82 0.06 -10.98
N ARG A 33 -12.06 -1.03 -11.10
CA ARG A 33 -10.64 -1.01 -10.77
C ARG A 33 -10.10 0.07 -11.70
N GLY A 34 -10.06 1.31 -11.21
CA GLY A 34 -9.38 2.37 -11.91
C GLY A 34 -8.00 1.81 -12.14
N ASN A 35 -7.65 1.57 -13.41
CA ASN A 35 -6.25 1.46 -13.79
C ASN A 35 -5.65 2.86 -13.59
N SER A 36 -5.60 3.34 -12.35
CA SER A 36 -4.45 4.07 -11.91
C SER A 36 -3.36 3.01 -11.89
N GLU A 37 -2.75 2.77 -13.05
CA GLU A 37 -1.34 2.41 -13.10
C GLU A 37 -0.66 3.56 -12.36
N SER A 38 -0.60 3.47 -11.03
CA SER A 38 0.16 4.38 -10.21
C SER A 38 1.59 4.07 -10.57
N SER A 39 2.09 4.73 -11.61
CA SER A 39 3.50 4.68 -11.97
C SER A 39 4.25 5.20 -10.76
N TYR A 40 4.79 4.28 -9.96
CA TYR A 40 5.64 4.64 -8.84
C TYR A 40 6.91 5.25 -9.43
N GLU A 41 7.20 6.50 -9.07
CA GLU A 41 8.45 7.13 -9.48
C GLU A 41 9.59 6.60 -8.62
N TYR A 42 10.60 6.03 -9.26
CA TYR A 42 11.85 5.60 -8.61
C TYR A 42 13.00 5.67 -9.61
N GLN A 43 14.21 5.80 -9.08
CA GLN A 43 15.45 5.72 -9.85
C GLN A 43 15.95 4.26 -9.83
N THR A 44 16.29 3.71 -11.00
CA THR A 44 16.99 2.42 -11.07
C THR A 44 18.49 2.66 -11.00
N LEU A 45 19.14 2.13 -9.96
CA LEU A 45 20.56 2.32 -9.68
C LEU A 45 21.25 0.97 -9.49
N TYR A 46 22.59 0.97 -9.45
CA TYR A 46 23.40 -0.23 -9.32
C TYR A 46 24.52 -0.03 -8.30
N PHE A 47 24.72 -1.03 -7.43
CA PHE A 47 25.81 -1.09 -6.47
C PHE A 47 26.75 -2.25 -6.81
N LYS A 48 28.06 -2.04 -6.71
CA LYS A 48 29.06 -3.09 -6.95
C LYS A 48 29.22 -3.96 -5.70
N GLN A 49 28.57 -5.13 -5.66
CA GLN A 49 28.76 -6.11 -4.60
C GLN A 49 29.90 -7.08 -4.94
N PRO A 50 30.67 -7.55 -3.94
CA PRO A 50 31.48 -8.76 -4.08
C PRO A 50 30.63 -9.94 -4.57
N ILE A 51 31.22 -10.79 -5.42
CA ILE A 51 30.58 -12.05 -5.82
C ILE A 51 30.55 -13.04 -4.65
N ASP A 52 31.59 -13.03 -3.81
CA ASP A 52 31.75 -13.94 -2.69
C ASP A 52 32.20 -13.14 -1.45
N HIS A 53 31.37 -13.13 -0.41
CA HIS A 53 31.65 -12.41 0.85
C HIS A 53 32.37 -13.29 1.88
N PHE A 54 32.54 -14.59 1.61
CA PHE A 54 33.15 -15.55 2.52
C PHE A 54 34.58 -15.94 2.11
N ASN A 55 34.95 -15.68 0.85
CA ASN A 55 36.31 -15.85 0.35
C ASN A 55 37.02 -14.50 0.16
N PHE A 56 38.19 -14.34 0.79
CA PHE A 56 38.97 -13.09 0.76
C PHE A 56 40.05 -13.06 -0.32
N GLU A 57 40.21 -14.12 -1.11
CA GLU A 57 41.24 -14.19 -2.16
C GLU A 57 40.82 -13.47 -3.46
N SER A 58 39.52 -13.32 -3.69
CA SER A 58 38.95 -12.75 -4.92
C SER A 58 38.26 -11.42 -4.64
N ASN A 59 38.57 -10.40 -5.47
CA ASN A 59 37.94 -9.07 -5.41
C ASN A 59 36.95 -8.83 -6.56
N ILE A 60 36.43 -9.89 -7.17
CA ILE A 60 35.50 -9.78 -8.29
C ILE A 60 34.14 -9.27 -7.79
N THR A 61 33.54 -8.36 -8.55
CA THR A 61 32.26 -7.72 -8.21
C THR A 61 31.23 -7.89 -9.31
N PHE A 62 29.95 -7.76 -8.94
CA PHE A 62 28.83 -7.66 -9.86
C PHE A 62 27.95 -6.45 -9.53
N SER A 63 27.17 -5.97 -10.51
CA SER A 63 26.26 -4.84 -10.33
C SER A 63 24.91 -5.30 -9.80
N GLN A 64 24.69 -5.18 -8.48
CA GLN A 64 23.39 -5.40 -7.85
C GLN A 64 22.45 -4.22 -8.14
N ARG A 65 21.35 -4.47 -8.83
CA ARG A 65 20.30 -3.47 -9.11
C ARG A 65 19.50 -3.15 -7.84
N TYR A 66 19.15 -1.88 -7.63
CA TYR A 66 18.22 -1.43 -6.59
C TYR A 66 17.39 -0.24 -7.07
N LEU A 67 16.24 -0.01 -6.43
CA LEU A 67 15.35 1.11 -6.71
C LEU A 67 15.42 2.12 -5.57
N LEU A 68 15.54 3.40 -5.90
CA LEU A 68 15.56 4.50 -4.95
C LEU A 68 14.36 5.41 -5.17
N ASN A 69 13.58 5.64 -4.11
CA ASN A 69 12.63 6.74 -4.04
C ASN A 69 13.01 7.61 -2.84
N ASP A 70 13.35 8.87 -3.11
CA ASP A 70 13.72 9.87 -2.12
C ASP A 70 12.69 10.99 -1.99
N ALA A 71 11.53 10.88 -2.66
CA ALA A 71 10.51 11.93 -2.73
C ALA A 71 9.94 12.34 -1.37
N PHE A 72 9.99 11.44 -0.38
CA PHE A 72 9.47 11.66 0.98
C PHE A 72 10.56 11.56 2.06
N TRP A 73 11.82 11.42 1.68
CA TRP A 73 12.89 11.27 2.65
C TRP A 73 13.26 12.62 3.28
N ASP A 74 13.06 12.74 4.59
CA ASP A 74 13.46 13.93 5.35
C ASP A 74 14.98 13.94 5.58
N LYS A 75 15.72 14.39 4.57
CA LYS A 75 17.18 14.42 4.60
C LYS A 75 17.74 15.33 5.71
N ASP A 76 17.07 16.44 6.00
CA ASP A 76 17.57 17.46 6.92
C ASP A 76 17.42 17.05 8.39
N ASN A 77 16.36 16.29 8.70
CA ASN A 77 16.14 15.78 10.06
C ASN A 77 16.55 14.30 10.24
N GLY A 78 17.24 13.72 9.26
CA GLY A 78 17.75 12.34 9.35
C GLY A 78 16.64 11.29 9.34
N GLY A 79 15.64 11.46 8.48
CA GLY A 79 14.54 10.54 8.30
C GLY A 79 15.01 9.09 8.05
N PRO A 80 14.21 8.09 8.47
CA PRO A 80 14.61 6.69 8.40
C PRO A 80 14.71 6.19 6.95
N ILE A 81 15.47 5.12 6.76
CA ILE A 81 15.53 4.38 5.50
C ILE A 81 14.60 3.19 5.59
N PHE A 82 13.65 3.10 4.67
CA PHE A 82 12.86 1.89 4.48
C PHE A 82 13.53 1.02 3.42
N PHE A 83 14.03 -0.14 3.85
CA PHE A 83 14.80 -1.04 3.00
C PHE A 83 14.02 -2.35 2.80
N TYR A 84 13.53 -2.59 1.59
CA TYR A 84 12.91 -3.86 1.23
C TYR A 84 14.00 -4.85 0.76
N CYS A 85 14.09 -5.99 1.44
CA CYS A 85 14.99 -7.07 1.06
C CYS A 85 14.35 -7.89 -0.06
N GLY A 86 14.72 -7.59 -1.31
CA GLY A 86 14.22 -8.29 -2.50
C GLY A 86 14.22 -9.82 -2.36
N ASN A 87 13.22 -10.45 -2.97
CA ASN A 87 12.96 -11.89 -2.94
C ASN A 87 13.35 -12.54 -4.29
N GLU A 88 12.67 -13.62 -4.70
CA GLU A 88 13.01 -14.43 -5.87
C GLU A 88 12.52 -13.87 -7.22
N GLY A 89 11.95 -12.66 -7.22
CA GLY A 89 11.31 -12.05 -8.37
C GLY A 89 12.03 -10.81 -8.90
N ASP A 90 11.49 -10.27 -10.00
CA ASP A 90 11.84 -8.93 -10.43
C ASP A 90 11.38 -7.90 -9.38
N ILE A 91 12.19 -6.88 -9.17
CA ILE A 91 11.95 -5.81 -8.18
C ILE A 91 11.13 -4.64 -8.77
N THR A 92 10.68 -4.79 -10.02
CA THR A 92 10.05 -3.74 -10.84
C THR A 92 8.53 -3.89 -10.89
#